data_AF-X0VR35-F1
#
_entry.id   AF-X0VR35-F1
#
_cell.length_a   1.000
_cell.length_b   1.000
_cell.length_c   1.000
_cell.angle_alpha   90.00
_cell.angle_beta   90.00
_cell.angle_gamma   90.00
#
_symmetry.space_group_name_H-M   'P 1'
#
loop_
_entity.id
_entity.type
_entity.pdbx_description
1 polymer ?
#
loop_
_entity_poly.entity_id
_entity_poly.type
_entity_poly.pdbx_seq_one_letter_code
_entity_poly.pdbx_strand_id
1 'polypeptide(L)'
;MKKVCYWCHKDLGEKEGEDGDGVFYSVCDACSDRLRLEERLPELVRAVVALRKQRSRKQYRPVSAVADTIGKLIQQTNEMPGYAGNYAQY
;
A
#
# COMPACT_ATOMS: atom_id res chain seq x y z
N MET A 1 13.76 -16.48 -17.73
CA MET A 1 13.31 -15.27 -17.00
C MET A 1 14.45 -14.25 -16.93
N LYS A 2 14.23 -12.99 -17.36
CA LYS A 2 15.30 -11.96 -17.38
C LYS A 2 15.52 -11.37 -16.00
N LYS A 3 16.76 -11.19 -15.58
CA LYS A 3 17.14 -10.56 -14.30
C LYS A 3 17.61 -9.13 -14.57
N VAL A 4 17.00 -8.15 -13.91
CA VAL A 4 17.29 -6.74 -14.15
C VAL A 4 17.51 -6.01 -12.83
N CYS A 5 18.42 -5.03 -12.84
CA CYS A 5 18.61 -4.17 -11.68
C CYS A 5 17.41 -3.23 -11.54
N TYR A 6 16.74 -3.24 -10.39
CA TYR A 6 15.63 -2.35 -10.07
C TYR A 6 16.02 -0.87 -10.10
N TRP A 7 17.27 -0.56 -9.74
CA TRP A 7 17.70 0.84 -9.59
C TRP A 7 18.21 1.44 -10.90
N CYS A 8 19.13 0.74 -11.57
CA CYS A 8 19.78 1.24 -12.79
C CYS A 8 19.29 0.56 -14.07
N HIS A 9 18.33 -0.37 -13.98
CA HIS A 9 17.79 -1.13 -15.12
C HIS A 9 18.85 -1.90 -15.93
N LYS A 10 20.06 -2.09 -15.38
CA LYS A 10 21.11 -2.90 -15.98
C LYS A 10 20.67 -4.36 -16.05
N ASP A 11 20.89 -5.00 -17.19
CA ASP A 11 20.73 -6.45 -17.34
C ASP A 11 21.73 -7.18 -16.44
N LEU A 12 21.22 -8.11 -15.63
CA LEU A 12 21.98 -8.93 -14.68
C LEU A 12 22.00 -10.40 -15.10
N GLY A 13 21.64 -10.69 -16.34
CA GLY A 13 21.62 -12.02 -16.94
C GLY A 13 20.26 -12.69 -16.84
N GLU A 14 20.27 -14.00 -17.07
CA GLU A 14 19.08 -14.83 -17.01
C GLU A 14 19.07 -15.62 -15.71
N LYS A 15 17.88 -15.74 -15.11
CA LYS A 15 17.68 -16.65 -13.99
C LYS A 15 17.09 -17.95 -14.54
N GLU A 16 17.75 -19.07 -14.24
CA GLU A 16 17.20 -20.41 -14.47
C GLU A 16 15.93 -20.56 -13.62
N GLY A 17 14.81 -20.78 -14.31
CA GLY A 17 13.49 -20.96 -13.74
C GLY A 17 12.52 -21.30 -14.86
N GLU A 18 11.53 -22.14 -14.54
CA GLU A 18 10.51 -22.66 -15.47
C GLU A 18 10.01 -21.59 -16.45
N ASP A 19 9.96 -22.00 -17.71
CA ASP A 19 9.76 -21.22 -18.93
C ASP A 19 8.62 -20.19 -18.82
N GLY A 20 8.97 -18.97 -18.42
CA GLY A 20 8.06 -17.84 -18.40
C GLY A 20 8.73 -16.52 -18.79
N ASP A 21 7.97 -15.69 -19.51
CA ASP A 21 8.31 -14.31 -19.95
C ASP A 21 8.42 -13.30 -18.79
N GLY A 22 8.84 -13.76 -17.61
CA GLY A 22 8.98 -12.94 -16.41
C GLY A 22 10.23 -12.06 -16.44
N VAL A 23 10.09 -10.88 -15.83
CA VAL A 23 11.20 -10.01 -15.45
C VAL A 23 11.38 -10.08 -13.94
N PHE A 24 12.54 -10.53 -13.50
CA PHE A 24 12.93 -10.57 -12.09
C PHE A 24 13.77 -9.35 -11.74
N TYR A 25 13.32 -8.58 -10.76
CA TYR A 25 14.02 -7.39 -10.29
C TYR A 25 14.92 -7.72 -9.08
N SER A 26 16.16 -7.24 -9.13
CA SER A 26 17.13 -7.30 -8.01
C SER A 26 17.98 -6.04 -7.97
N VAL A 27 18.94 -5.89 -7.05
CA VAL A 27 19.86 -4.73 -7.04
C VAL A 27 21.26 -5.25 -7.40
N CYS A 28 21.97 -4.57 -8.30
CA CYS A 28 23.35 -4.91 -8.63
C CYS A 28 24.33 -4.37 -7.58
N ASP A 29 25.52 -4.96 -7.48
CA ASP A 29 26.52 -4.62 -6.47
C ASP A 29 26.87 -3.13 -6.46
N ALA A 30 27.10 -2.54 -7.64
CA ALA A 30 27.38 -1.10 -7.75
C ALA A 30 26.25 -0.20 -7.19
N CYS A 31 24.99 -0.61 -7.34
CA CYS A 31 23.86 0.11 -6.75
C CYS A 31 23.72 -0.20 -5.26
N SER A 32 24.02 -1.43 -4.83
CA SER A 32 24.05 -1.84 -3.43
C SER A 32 25.03 -0.99 -2.63
N ASP A 33 26.26 -0.86 -3.13
CA ASP A 33 27.34 -0.09 -2.52
C ASP A 33 27.01 1.40 -2.50
N ARG A 34 26.55 1.95 -3.63
CA ARG A 34 26.16 3.36 -3.73
C ARG A 34 25.05 3.73 -2.73
N LEU A 35 24.10 2.82 -2.52
CA LEU A 35 23.00 3.02 -1.58
C LEU A 35 23.34 2.60 -0.14
N ARG A 36 24.55 2.04 0.07
CA ARG A 36 25.03 1.47 1.34
C ARG A 36 24.00 0.51 1.94
N LEU A 37 23.43 -0.36 1.10
CA LEU A 37 22.30 -1.21 1.50
C LEU A 37 22.66 -2.14 2.65
N GLU A 38 23.87 -2.69 2.68
CA GLU A 38 24.31 -3.60 3.75
C GLU A 38 24.35 -2.92 5.12
N GLU A 39 24.86 -1.69 5.19
CA GLU A 39 24.91 -0.93 6.43
C GLU A 39 23.53 -0.46 6.88
N ARG A 40 22.65 -0.15 5.93
CA ARG A 40 21.28 0.33 6.18
C ARG A 40 20.27 -0.81 6.33
N LEU A 41 20.68 -2.04 6.06
CA LEU A 41 19.84 -3.23 6.10
C LEU A 41 19.12 -3.38 7.45
N PRO A 42 19.77 -3.18 8.61
CA PRO A 42 19.10 -3.25 9.91
C PRO A 42 17.95 -2.25 10.06
N GLU A 43 18.13 -1.02 9.56
CA GLU A 43 17.11 0.02 9.62
C GLU A 43 15.95 -0.26 8.66
N LEU A 44 16.27 -0.71 7.44
CA LEU A 44 15.28 -1.09 6.44
C LEU A 44 14.42 -2.27 6.91
N VAL A 45 15.02 -3.28 7.54
CA VAL A 45 14.30 -4.41 8.13
C VAL A 45 13.36 -3.94 9.24
N ARG A 46 13.83 -3.05 10.13
CA ARG A 46 12.99 -2.44 11.18
C ARG A 46 11.82 -1.66 10.58
N ALA A 47 12.05 -0.88 9.53
CA ALA A 47 10.99 -0.14 8.85
C ALA A 47 9.93 -1.07 8.24
N VAL A 48 10.34 -2.17 7.60
CA VAL A 48 9.41 -3.18 7.05
C VAL A 48 8.59 -3.84 8.16
N VAL A 49 9.22 -4.21 9.28
CA VAL A 49 8.52 -4.79 10.44
C VAL A 49 7.52 -3.79 11.03
N ALA A 50 7.91 -2.53 11.15
CA ALA A 50 7.03 -1.46 11.63
C ALA A 50 5.81 -1.27 10.70
N LEU A 51 6.02 -1.25 9.39
CA LEU A 51 4.95 -1.14 8.39
C LEU A 51 4.01 -2.35 8.43
N ARG A 52 4.54 -3.57 8.56
CA ARG A 52 3.73 -4.80 8.72
C ARG A 52 2.90 -4.75 10.00
N LYS A 53 3.48 -4.29 11.11
CA LYS A 53 2.79 -4.13 12.40
C LYS A 53 1.69 -3.06 12.32
N GLN A 54 1.91 -1.96 11.60
CA GLN A 54 0.88 -0.97 11.33
C GLN A 54 -0.26 -1.51 10.46
N ARG A 55 0.04 -2.34 9.46
CA ARG A 55 -0.99 -2.98 8.62
C ARG A 55 -1.84 -3.97 9.41
N SER A 56 -1.26 -4.68 10.39
CA SER A 56 -2.01 -5.53 11.33
C SER A 56 -2.86 -4.73 12.32
N ARG A 57 -2.38 -3.55 12.77
CA ARG A 57 -3.13 -2.65 13.67
C ARG A 57 -4.22 -1.84 12.97
N LYS A 58 -4.06 -1.55 11.68
CA LYS A 58 -5.17 -1.09 10.83
C LYS A 58 -6.03 -2.30 10.46
N GLN A 59 -6.59 -2.94 11.48
CA GLN A 59 -7.68 -3.87 11.31
C GLN A 59 -8.81 -3.09 10.65
N TYR A 60 -9.06 -3.46 9.41
CA TYR A 60 -10.22 -3.14 8.59
C TYR A 60 -11.42 -2.86 9.49
N ARG A 61 -11.87 -1.59 9.59
CA ARG A 61 -13.24 -1.35 10.04
C ARG A 61 -14.12 -1.96 8.96
N PRO A 62 -14.92 -3.00 9.24
CA PRO A 62 -15.85 -3.49 8.24
C PRO A 62 -16.74 -2.30 7.84
N VAL A 63 -17.02 -2.18 6.53
CA VAL A 63 -17.84 -1.10 5.98
C VAL A 63 -19.17 -0.96 6.73
N SER A 64 -19.66 -2.05 7.34
CA SER A 64 -20.81 -2.06 8.25
C SER A 64 -20.68 -1.10 9.44
N ALA A 65 -19.51 -1.02 10.10
CA ALA A 65 -19.30 -0.12 11.23
C ALA A 65 -19.34 1.36 10.81
N VAL A 66 -18.99 1.66 9.55
CA VAL A 66 -19.10 3.01 8.98
C VAL A 66 -20.55 3.32 8.59
N ALA A 67 -21.26 2.35 8.02
CA ALA A 67 -22.69 2.46 7.69
C ALA A 67 -23.56 2.71 8.94
N ASP A 68 -23.29 2.02 10.06
CA ASP A 68 -24.01 2.22 11.33
C ASP A 68 -23.78 3.62 11.91
N THR A 69 -22.58 4.17 11.70
CA THR A 69 -22.24 5.52 12.16
C THR A 69 -22.90 6.58 11.30
N ILE A 70 -22.95 6.37 9.97
CA ILE A 70 -23.66 7.25 9.04
C ILE A 70 -25.17 7.21 9.28
N GLY A 71 -25.75 6.02 9.52
CA GLY A 71 -27.17 5.88 9.84
C GLY A 71 -27.57 6.65 11.10
N LYS A 72 -26.74 6.61 12.15
CA LYS A 72 -26.95 7.40 13.38
C LYS A 72 -26.85 8.91 13.16
N LEU A 73 -25.93 9.37 12.30
CA LEU A 73 -25.80 10.79 11.94
C LEU A 73 -27.01 11.28 11.14
N ILE A 74 -27.51 10.48 10.19
CA ILE A 74 -28.71 10.80 9.40
C ILE A 74 -29.95 10.90 10.30
N GLN A 75 -30.06 10.02 11.30
CA GLN A 75 -31.18 10.03 12.23
C GLN A 75 -31.18 11.26 13.14
N GLN A 76 -30.01 11.71 13.61
CA GLN A 76 -29.87 12.97 14.37
C GLN A 76 -30.23 14.21 13.54
N THR A 77 -29.93 14.22 12.24
CA THR A 77 -30.30 15.36 11.37
C THR A 77 -31.80 15.44 11.09
N ASN A 78 -32.54 14.32 11.18
CA ASN A 78 -33.98 14.28 10.94
C ASN A 78 -34.82 14.67 12.17
N GLU A 79 -34.20 14.79 13.35
CA GLU A 79 -34.88 15.24 14.59
C GLU A 79 -34.77 16.76 14.82
N MET A 80 -34.13 17.51 13.89
CA MET A 80 -34.19 18.97 13.90
C MET A 80 -35.44 19.45 13.14
N PRO A 81 -36.43 20.09 13.81
CA PRO A 81 -37.56 20.69 13.13
C PRO A 81 -37.06 21.96 12.43
N GLY A 82 -36.81 21.91 11.12
CA GLY A 82 -36.61 23.16 10.37
C GLY A 82 -35.90 23.16 9.03
N TYR A 83 -35.39 22.06 8.49
CA TYR A 83 -34.71 22.09 7.18
C TYR A 83 -35.48 21.37 6.08
N ALA A 84 -36.59 21.98 5.65
CA ALA A 84 -37.21 21.69 4.36
C ALA A 84 -36.36 22.32 3.24
N GLY A 85 -35.29 21.63 2.82
CA GLY A 85 -34.50 21.99 1.65
C GLY A 85 -35.18 21.46 0.38
N ASN A 86 -35.84 22.37 -0.34
CA ASN A 86 -36.43 22.14 -1.66
C ASN A 86 -35.39 21.60 -2.65
N TYR A 87 -35.58 20.36 -3.11
CA TYR A 87 -35.07 19.91 -4.40
C TYR A 87 -36.25 19.45 -5.25
N ALA A 88 -37.09 20.43 -5.61
CA ALA A 88 -37.98 20.31 -6.74
C ALA A 88 -37.19 20.71 -8.00
N GLN A 89 -37.11 19.77 -8.94
CA GLN A 89 -37.01 19.95 -10.39
C GLN A 89 -35.90 20.88 -10.91
N TYR A 90 -34.89 20.28 -11.57
CA TYR A 90 -34.55 20.53 -12.98
C TYR A 90 -33.70 19.38 -13.51
#